data_AF-A0A3P8J0V8-F1
#
_entry.id   AF-A0A3P8J0V8-F1
#
_cell.length_a   1.000
_cell.length_b   1.000
_cell.length_c   1.000
_cell.angle_alpha   90.00
_cell.angle_beta   90.00
_cell.angle_gamma   90.00
#
_symmetry.space_group_name_H-M   'P 1'
#
loop_
_entity.id
_entity.type
_entity.pdbx_description
1 polymer ?
#
loop_
_entity_poly.entity_id
_entity_poly.type
_entity_poly.pdbx_seq_one_letter_code
_entity_poly.pdbx_strand_id
1 'polypeptide(L)'
;MPPAAGVVTAPTNGACGIVPAVLAYYDRFIKTVTPEIYMRYFLTAGAVGILYKMNASISGAEVGCQGEVGVACSMASAGLAELLGGSPEKVCIAAEIGMEHNLGADLRPGCRPGSGAVYRAQRDCGG
;
A
#
# COMPACT_ATOMS: atom_id res chain seq x y z
N MET A 1 -19.02 -4.59 -28.45
CA MET A 1 -18.15 -4.82 -27.28
C MET A 1 -18.10 -3.51 -26.51
N PRO A 2 -18.63 -3.41 -25.28
CA PRO A 2 -18.35 -2.25 -24.44
C PRO A 2 -16.82 -2.15 -24.24
N PRO A 3 -16.23 -0.94 -24.20
CA PRO A 3 -14.81 -0.80 -23.90
C PRO A 3 -14.53 -1.46 -22.55
N ALA A 4 -13.44 -2.24 -22.46
CA ALA A 4 -12.97 -2.73 -21.18
C ALA A 4 -12.85 -1.54 -20.22
N ALA A 5 -13.47 -1.63 -19.05
CA ALA A 5 -13.39 -0.57 -18.04
C ALA A 5 -11.91 -0.29 -17.74
N GLY A 6 -11.50 0.97 -17.84
CA GLY A 6 -10.11 1.35 -17.58
C GLY A 6 -9.74 1.06 -16.13
N VAL A 7 -8.60 0.39 -15.90
CA VAL A 7 -8.07 0.07 -14.58
C VAL A 7 -6.75 0.83 -14.39
N VAL A 8 -6.57 1.43 -13.21
CA VAL A 8 -5.33 2.09 -12.80
C VAL A 8 -4.63 1.23 -11.76
N THR A 9 -3.40 0.82 -12.01
CA THR A 9 -2.63 -0.05 -11.10
C THR A 9 -2.36 0.63 -9.76
N ALA A 10 -2.52 -0.08 -8.64
CA ALA A 10 -2.15 0.42 -7.32
C ALA A 10 -1.81 -0.73 -6.34
N PRO A 11 -0.61 -1.35 -6.43
CA PRO A 11 0.43 -1.20 -7.44
C PRO A 11 0.29 -2.17 -8.64
N THR A 12 -0.62 -3.16 -8.57
CA THR A 12 -0.95 -4.08 -9.66
C THR A 12 -2.42 -3.96 -10.04
N ASN A 13 -2.84 -4.64 -11.11
CA ASN A 13 -4.26 -4.72 -11.47
C ASN A 13 -5.07 -5.54 -10.46
N GLY A 14 -4.45 -6.52 -9.78
CA GLY A 14 -5.14 -7.35 -8.78
C GLY A 14 -5.46 -6.61 -7.48
N ALA A 15 -4.64 -5.62 -7.12
CA ALA A 15 -4.77 -4.85 -5.89
C ALA A 15 -5.28 -3.40 -6.10
N CYS A 16 -5.61 -3.02 -7.34
CA CYS A 16 -5.91 -1.64 -7.74
C CYS A 16 -7.03 -0.94 -6.96
N GLY A 17 -7.95 -1.71 -6.38
CA GLY A 17 -9.09 -1.18 -5.66
C GLY A 17 -8.79 -0.66 -4.25
N ILE A 18 -7.69 -1.08 -3.62
CA ILE A 18 -7.44 -0.85 -2.19
C ILE A 18 -7.16 0.63 -1.90
N VAL A 19 -6.18 1.21 -2.59
CA VAL A 19 -5.79 2.61 -2.45
C VAL A 19 -6.95 3.58 -2.69
N PRO A 20 -7.72 3.49 -3.79
CA PRO A 20 -8.87 4.38 -4.00
C PRO A 20 -10.05 4.08 -3.06
N ALA A 21 -10.27 2.84 -2.63
CA ALA A 21 -11.35 2.52 -1.69
C ALA A 21 -11.15 3.19 -0.32
N VAL A 22 -9.92 3.21 0.20
CA VAL A 22 -9.59 3.88 1.46
C VAL A 22 -9.77 5.40 1.35
N LEU A 23 -9.38 6.00 0.23
CA LEU A 23 -9.61 7.43 0.00
C LEU A 23 -11.10 7.76 -0.13
N ALA A 24 -11.88 6.93 -0.83
CA ALA A 24 -13.33 7.09 -0.94
C ALA A 24 -14.03 6.95 0.43
N TYR A 25 -13.54 6.06 1.29
CA TYR A 25 -14.00 5.97 2.67
C TYR A 25 -13.72 7.26 3.45
N TYR A 26 -12.50 7.79 3.35
CA TYR A 26 -12.12 9.04 4.01
C TYR A 26 -12.99 10.21 3.56
N ASP A 27 -13.20 10.34 2.24
CA ASP A 27 -14.07 11.38 1.64
C ASP A 27 -15.50 11.31 2.16
N ARG A 28 -16.05 10.11 2.23
CA ARG A 28 -17.46 9.89 2.59
C ARG A 28 -17.74 10.02 4.08
N PHE A 29 -16.82 9.58 4.94
CA PHE A 29 -17.12 9.39 6.36
C PHE A 29 -16.30 10.27 7.30
N ILE A 30 -15.15 10.80 6.87
CA ILE A 30 -14.26 11.57 7.74
C ILE A 30 -14.26 13.04 7.34
N LYS A 31 -13.84 13.33 6.10
CA LYS A 31 -13.74 14.70 5.60
C LYS A 31 -13.70 14.68 4.08
N THR A 32 -14.45 15.60 3.47
CA THR A 32 -14.42 15.82 2.02
C THR A 32 -12.99 16.04 1.53
N VAL A 33 -12.59 15.29 0.51
CA VAL A 33 -11.27 15.32 -0.08
C VAL A 33 -11.15 16.55 -0.98
N THR A 34 -10.21 17.42 -0.66
CA THR A 34 -9.78 18.51 -1.53
C THR A 34 -8.61 18.04 -2.41
N PRO A 35 -8.27 18.76 -3.50
CA PRO A 35 -7.10 18.43 -4.32
C PRO A 35 -5.80 18.29 -3.51
N GLU A 36 -5.63 19.07 -2.44
CA GLU A 36 -4.46 19.01 -1.56
C GLU A 36 -4.43 17.72 -0.74
N ILE A 37 -5.58 17.28 -0.22
CA ILE A 37 -5.73 16.01 0.50
C ILE A 37 -5.46 14.85 -0.47
N TYR A 38 -6.01 14.92 -1.68
CA TYR A 38 -5.79 13.93 -2.73
C TYR A 38 -4.29 13.80 -3.03
N MET A 39 -3.61 14.92 -3.27
CA MET A 39 -2.16 14.93 -3.53
C MET A 39 -1.36 14.36 -2.37
N ARG A 40 -1.62 14.78 -1.12
CA ARG A 40 -0.89 14.26 0.05
C ARG A 40 -1.06 12.76 0.20
N TYR A 41 -2.28 12.26 0.04
CA TYR A 41 -2.57 10.82 0.13
C TYR A 41 -1.79 10.01 -0.91
N PHE A 42 -1.86 10.40 -2.19
CA PHE A 42 -1.17 9.67 -3.26
C PHE A 42 0.35 9.84 -3.23
N LEU A 43 0.87 10.98 -2.77
CA LEU A 43 2.31 11.17 -2.59
C LEU A 43 2.85 10.27 -1.48
N THR A 44 2.17 10.19 -0.33
CA THR A 44 2.57 9.30 0.77
C THR A 44 2.44 7.84 0.37
N ALA A 45 1.32 7.45 -0.24
CA ALA A 45 1.13 6.10 -0.76
C ALA A 45 2.21 5.74 -1.79
N GLY A 46 2.53 6.66 -2.70
CA GLY A 46 3.59 6.50 -3.71
C GLY A 46 4.98 6.35 -3.08
N ALA A 47 5.31 7.15 -2.07
CA ALA A 47 6.59 7.06 -1.35
C ALA A 47 6.78 5.68 -0.71
N VAL A 48 5.74 5.16 -0.05
CA VAL A 48 5.76 3.80 0.52
C VAL A 48 5.87 2.74 -0.57
N GLY A 49 5.16 2.90 -1.69
CA GLY A 49 5.29 2.01 -2.85
C GLY A 49 6.71 1.98 -3.43
N ILE A 50 7.39 3.13 -3.48
CA ILE A 50 8.79 3.25 -3.93
C ILE A 50 9.72 2.50 -2.97
N LEU A 51 9.56 2.66 -1.66
CA LEU A 51 10.37 1.94 -0.66
C LEU A 51 10.27 0.42 -0.87
N TYR A 52 9.07 -0.10 -1.04
CA TYR A 52 8.89 -1.52 -1.34
C TYR A 52 9.50 -1.92 -2.68
N LYS A 53 9.47 -1.07 -3.70
CA LYS A 53 10.05 -1.37 -5.02
C LYS A 53 11.57 -1.40 -4.99
N MET A 54 12.20 -0.52 -4.21
CA MET A 54 13.66 -0.43 -4.10
C MET A 54 14.23 -1.59 -3.28
N ASN A 55 13.50 -2.06 -2.27
CA ASN A 55 14.02 -3.03 -1.31
C ASN A 55 13.42 -4.44 -1.49
N ALA A 56 12.34 -4.60 -2.24
CA ALA A 56 11.66 -5.88 -2.49
C ALA A 56 11.04 -5.96 -3.91
N SER A 57 10.71 -7.18 -4.37
CA SER A 57 9.91 -7.33 -5.59
C SER A 57 8.42 -7.16 -5.28
N ILE A 58 7.72 -6.40 -6.13
CA ILE A 58 6.26 -6.14 -6.04
C ILE A 58 5.46 -7.08 -6.98
N SER A 59 6.15 -7.83 -7.85
CA SER A 59 5.50 -8.69 -8.83
C SER A 59 4.90 -9.93 -8.17
N GLY A 60 3.59 -10.16 -8.30
CA GLY A 60 2.95 -11.39 -7.80
C GLY A 60 3.52 -12.67 -8.41
N ALA A 61 4.24 -12.58 -9.54
CA ALA A 61 4.99 -13.69 -10.13
C ALA A 61 6.21 -14.14 -9.29
N GLU A 62 6.76 -13.27 -8.44
CA GLU A 62 7.96 -13.55 -7.61
C GLU A 62 7.66 -13.65 -6.11
N VAL A 63 6.63 -12.92 -5.62
CA VAL A 63 6.29 -12.83 -4.18
C VAL A 63 4.89 -13.37 -3.83
N GLY A 64 4.12 -13.85 -4.81
CA GLY A 64 2.74 -14.33 -4.62
C GLY A 64 1.72 -13.19 -4.42
N CYS A 65 0.45 -13.54 -4.18
CA CYS A 65 -0.66 -12.58 -4.03
C CYS A 65 -0.45 -11.62 -2.84
N GLN A 66 0.31 -12.06 -1.83
CA GLN A 66 0.65 -11.29 -0.62
C GLN A 66 1.49 -10.05 -0.93
N GLY A 67 2.37 -10.12 -1.93
CA GLY A 67 3.19 -8.98 -2.32
C GLY A 67 2.39 -7.86 -2.97
N GLU A 68 1.32 -8.19 -3.69
CA GLU A 68 0.51 -7.19 -4.39
C GLU A 68 -0.50 -6.53 -3.45
N VAL A 69 -1.24 -7.35 -2.70
CA VAL A 69 -2.28 -6.90 -1.77
C VAL A 69 -1.67 -6.26 -0.52
N GLY A 70 -0.60 -6.85 0.03
CA GLY A 70 0.07 -6.32 1.22
C GLY A 70 0.72 -4.96 0.96
N VAL A 71 1.36 -4.77 -0.21
CA VAL A 71 1.93 -3.47 -0.60
C VAL A 71 0.83 -2.42 -0.78
N ALA A 72 -0.28 -2.77 -1.47
CA ALA A 72 -1.41 -1.85 -1.62
C ALA A 72 -2.04 -1.45 -0.27
N CYS A 73 -2.21 -2.40 0.64
CA CYS A 73 -2.68 -2.14 2.00
C CYS A 73 -1.74 -1.20 2.76
N SER A 74 -0.43 -1.48 2.72
CA SER A 74 0.58 -0.65 3.36
C SER A 74 0.60 0.79 2.81
N MET A 75 0.55 0.94 1.48
CA MET A 75 0.45 2.24 0.81
C MET A 75 -0.81 3.02 1.25
N ALA A 76 -1.96 2.36 1.33
CA ALA A 76 -3.22 2.99 1.72
C ALA A 76 -3.24 3.35 3.22
N SER A 77 -2.72 2.49 4.10
CA SER A 77 -2.60 2.76 5.54
C SER A 77 -1.69 3.96 5.82
N ALA A 78 -0.56 4.06 5.13
CA ALA A 78 0.35 5.19 5.23
C ALA A 78 -0.31 6.50 4.78
N GLY A 79 -0.95 6.48 3.61
CA GLY A 79 -1.68 7.64 3.10
C GLY A 79 -2.77 8.10 4.06
N LEU A 80 -3.54 7.16 4.64
CA LEU A 80 -4.58 7.50 5.61
C LEU A 80 -3.99 8.07 6.91
N ALA A 81 -2.89 7.50 7.42
CA ALA A 81 -2.21 8.01 8.61
C ALA A 81 -1.71 9.45 8.41
N GLU A 82 -1.19 9.78 7.23
CA GLU A 82 -0.79 11.14 6.86
C GLU A 82 -1.99 12.11 6.86
N LEU A 83 -3.13 11.68 6.30
CA LEU A 83 -4.35 12.50 6.28
C LEU A 83 -4.91 12.76 7.67
N LEU A 84 -4.77 11.81 8.58
CA LEU A 84 -5.15 11.94 9.99
C LEU A 84 -4.16 12.78 10.81
N GLY A 85 -3.09 13.29 10.19
CA GLY A 85 -2.08 14.12 10.87
C GLY A 85 -1.06 13.31 11.66
N GLY A 86 -0.79 12.07 11.25
CA GLY A 86 0.33 11.28 11.76
C GLY A 86 1.67 11.96 11.52
N SER A 87 2.63 11.74 12.42
CA SER A 87 4.03 12.09 12.15
C SER A 87 4.64 11.08 11.16
N PRO A 88 5.77 11.37 10.51
CA PRO A 88 6.45 10.43 9.62
C PRO A 88 6.65 9.04 10.26
N GLU A 89 7.00 8.99 11.53
CA GLU A 89 7.16 7.73 12.27
C GLU A 89 5.83 6.96 12.37
N LYS A 90 4.73 7.65 12.66
CA LYS A 90 3.39 7.04 12.71
C LYS A 90 2.93 6.56 11.34
N VAL A 91 3.27 7.28 10.28
CA VAL A 91 2.99 6.88 8.90
C VAL A 91 3.72 5.58 8.58
N CYS A 92 5.00 5.47 8.94
CA CYS A 92 5.78 4.26 8.75
C CYS A 92 5.26 3.08 9.60
N ILE A 93 4.87 3.32 10.86
CA ILE A 93 4.25 2.30 11.72
C ILE A 93 2.92 1.82 11.11
N ALA A 94 2.09 2.73 10.59
CA ALA A 94 0.85 2.36 9.94
C ALA A 94 1.10 1.56 8.65
N ALA A 95 2.11 1.94 7.87
CA ALA A 95 2.56 1.18 6.72
C ALA A 95 3.01 -0.23 7.13
N GLU A 96 3.74 -0.35 8.24
CA GLU A 96 4.23 -1.62 8.77
C GLU A 96 3.10 -2.55 9.18
N ILE A 97 2.18 -2.05 10.00
CA ILE A 97 0.99 -2.79 10.42
C ILE A 97 0.17 -3.25 9.21
N GLY A 98 -0.01 -2.37 8.22
CA GLY A 98 -0.74 -2.68 6.99
C GLY A 98 -0.09 -3.81 6.18
N MET A 99 1.23 -3.91 6.21
CA MET A 99 1.97 -5.01 5.58
C MET A 99 1.91 -6.29 6.42
N GLU A 100 2.18 -6.22 7.71
CA GLU A 100 2.25 -7.38 8.61
C GLU A 100 0.95 -8.17 8.68
N HIS A 101 -0.21 -7.50 8.68
CA HIS A 101 -1.51 -8.18 8.68
C HIS A 101 -1.83 -8.91 7.37
N ASN A 102 -1.03 -8.69 6.32
CA ASN A 102 -1.11 -9.40 5.06
C ASN A 102 0.01 -10.45 4.91
N LEU A 103 0.99 -10.48 5.81
CA LEU A 103 2.03 -11.53 5.90
C LEU A 103 1.42 -12.80 6.51
N GLY A 104 1.04 -13.75 5.67
CA GLY A 104 0.49 -15.05 6.08
C GLY A 104 -0.83 -15.45 5.39
N ALA A 105 -1.39 -14.60 4.52
CA ALA A 105 -2.70 -14.83 3.91
C ALA A 105 -2.71 -15.78 2.69
N ASP A 106 -1.58 -16.40 2.30
CA ASP A 106 -1.55 -17.34 1.16
C ASP A 106 -1.32 -18.79 1.59
N LEU A 107 -2.38 -19.58 1.40
CA LEU A 107 -2.47 -21.03 1.61
C LEU A 107 -1.83 -21.83 0.45
N ARG A 108 -0.66 -21.43 -0.07
CA ARG A 108 0.02 -22.16 -1.17
C ARG A 108 1.45 -22.60 -0.80
N PRO A 109 1.82 -23.89 -1.05
CA PRO A 109 3.17 -24.37 -0.79
C PRO A 109 4.16 -23.70 -1.75
N GLY A 110 5.18 -23.01 -1.22
CA GLY A 110 6.29 -22.44 -2.00
C GLY A 110 6.54 -20.94 -1.78
N CYS A 111 5.65 -20.22 -1.09
CA CYS A 111 5.88 -18.82 -0.73
C CYS A 111 6.92 -18.76 0.41
N ARG A 112 8.17 -18.37 0.10
CA ARG A 112 9.19 -18.12 1.14
C ARG A 112 8.76 -16.91 1.98
N PRO A 113 9.02 -16.89 3.30
CA PRO A 113 8.72 -15.73 4.12
C PRO A 113 9.51 -14.53 3.59
N GLY A 114 8.80 -13.57 2.98
CA GLY A 114 9.35 -12.31 2.46
C GLY A 114 9.80 -11.33 3.55
N SER A 115 10.22 -11.82 4.71
CA SER A 115 10.47 -10.99 5.91
C SER A 115 11.73 -10.14 5.84
N GLY A 116 12.73 -10.46 5.00
CA GLY A 116 14.02 -9.76 5.03
C GLY A 116 14.14 -8.50 4.15
N ALA A 117 13.31 -8.40 3.12
CA ALA A 117 13.35 -7.36 2.08
C ALA A 117 12.29 -6.28 2.35
N VAL A 118 11.07 -6.73 2.65
CA VAL A 118 9.93 -5.91 3.08
C VAL A 118 10.26 -5.17 4.37
N TYR A 119 10.75 -5.88 5.40
CA TYR A 119 11.20 -5.26 6.67
C TYR A 119 12.41 -4.33 6.52
N ARG A 120 13.16 -4.43 5.42
CA ARG A 120 14.26 -3.51 5.10
C ARG A 120 13.71 -2.21 4.50
N ALA A 121 12.75 -2.32 3.58
CA ALA A 121 12.00 -1.18 3.03
C ALA A 121 11.36 -0.32 4.14
N GLN A 122 10.81 -0.98 5.17
CA GLN A 122 10.21 -0.31 6.34
C GLN A 122 11.23 0.36 7.25
N ARG A 123 12.41 -0.23 7.47
CA ARG A 123 13.48 0.44 8.25
C ARG A 123 13.96 1.72 7.59
N ASP A 124 13.98 1.75 6.26
CA ASP A 124 14.39 2.93 5.49
C ASP A 124 13.32 4.04 5.48
N CYS A 125 12.09 3.75 5.93
CA CYS A 125 11.02 4.76 6.08
C CYS A 125 11.24 5.67 7.30
N GLY A 126 11.85 5.15 8.38
CA GLY A 126 12.03 5.87 9.65
C GLY A 126 13.47 6.34 9.93
N GLY A 127 14.37 6.22 8.96
CA GLY A 127 15.80 6.53 9.08
C GLY A 127 16.22 7.82 8.40
#